data_AF-A0A3N2D1X7-F1
#
_entry.id   AF-A0A3N2D1X7-F1
#
_cell.length_a   1.000
_cell.length_b   1.000
_cell.length_c   1.000
_cell.angle_alpha   90.00
_cell.angle_beta   90.00
_cell.angle_gamma   90.00
#
_symmetry.space_group_name_H-M   'P 1'
#
loop_
_entity.id
_entity.type
_entity.pdbx_description
1 polymer ?
#
loop_
_entity_poly.entity_id
_entity_poly.type
_entity_poly.pdbx_seq_one_letter_code
_entity_poly.pdbx_strand_id
1 'polypeptide(L)'
;MTTVEGDVFASYQQIELHPGDDGTAPVGLDVGLATTMGEAPYVTLLVPVHTATVRVTGVLTSSPPPPEDWECAVELSVLADPRIVVTGWAGGGVLELPDVEPGWYRVRYVVPDGQAWQDADERGEEYPGTCVLQLWPAPPAPPEILASRVPWSHYWTYGPEARHAADAARAAHPTDPAEQLTLVIDLALSRHPEVADRIAAGDLRYQLGVIRYVQALRSGPGAYDPDAVADLITERARLGRPGG
;
A
#
# COMPACT_ATOMS: atom_id res chain seq x y z
N MET A 1 -11.33 19.49 -16.20
CA MET A 1 -10.81 18.98 -14.92
C MET A 1 -11.70 19.53 -13.84
N THR A 2 -12.20 18.65 -12.98
CA THR A 2 -13.05 19.01 -11.85
C THR A 2 -12.38 18.49 -10.59
N THR A 3 -12.31 19.31 -9.55
CA THR A 3 -11.68 18.97 -8.28
C THR A 3 -12.68 19.16 -7.15
N VAL A 4 -12.74 18.19 -6.26
CA VAL A 4 -13.54 18.23 -5.02
C VAL A 4 -12.66 17.83 -3.85
N GLU A 5 -12.97 18.35 -2.68
CA GLU A 5 -12.26 18.03 -1.44
C GLU A 5 -13.26 17.74 -0.33
N GLY A 6 -12.93 16.80 0.54
CA GLY A 6 -13.74 16.48 1.71
C GLY A 6 -12.97 15.69 2.73
N ASP A 7 -13.55 15.61 3.92
CA ASP A 7 -12.99 14.89 5.05
C ASP A 7 -13.75 13.58 5.25
N VAL A 8 -13.02 12.48 5.39
CA VAL A 8 -13.56 11.15 5.73
C VAL A 8 -12.83 10.59 6.94
N PHE A 9 -13.49 9.76 7.73
CA PHE A 9 -12.91 9.16 8.94
C PHE A 9 -12.28 7.81 8.62
N ALA A 10 -10.96 7.74 8.69
CA ALA A 10 -10.23 6.50 8.58
C ALA A 10 -10.22 5.75 9.91
N SER A 11 -10.36 4.43 9.85
CA SER A 11 -10.12 3.52 10.97
C SER A 11 -9.44 2.26 10.43
N TYR A 12 -8.52 1.68 11.20
CA TYR A 12 -7.68 0.56 10.77
C TYR A 12 -6.87 0.89 9.51
N GLN A 13 -6.39 2.13 9.38
CA GLN A 13 -5.58 2.58 8.24
C GLN A 13 -6.29 2.46 6.89
N GLN A 14 -7.62 2.55 6.85
CA GLN A 14 -8.38 2.43 5.61
C GLN A 14 -9.51 3.44 5.44
N ILE A 15 -9.75 3.78 4.18
CA ILE A 15 -10.96 4.41 3.63
C ILE A 15 -11.44 3.55 2.45
N GLU A 16 -12.62 3.83 1.90
CA GLU A 16 -13.24 3.00 0.86
C GLU A 16 -13.64 3.84 -0.35
N LEU A 17 -13.30 3.37 -1.55
CA LEU A 17 -13.76 3.92 -2.83
C LEU A 17 -14.88 3.04 -3.38
N HIS A 18 -16.07 3.62 -3.49
CA HIS A 18 -17.26 2.98 -4.04
C HIS A 18 -17.47 3.50 -5.47
N PRO A 19 -17.41 2.64 -6.50
CA PRO A 19 -17.57 3.03 -7.89
C PRO A 19 -19.04 3.30 -8.30
N GLY A 20 -19.97 3.37 -7.35
CA GLY A 20 -21.41 3.59 -7.54
C GLY A 20 -22.27 2.36 -7.25
N ASP A 21 -23.59 2.54 -7.23
CA ASP A 21 -24.56 1.52 -6.77
C ASP A 21 -24.50 0.25 -7.64
N ASP A 22 -24.41 0.44 -8.96
CA ASP A 22 -24.21 -0.63 -9.96
C ASP A 22 -22.73 -0.73 -10.42
N GLY A 23 -21.84 0.00 -9.76
CA GLY A 23 -20.40 -0.01 -10.04
C GLY A 23 -19.75 -1.32 -9.61
N THR A 24 -18.53 -1.59 -10.11
CA THR A 24 -17.78 -2.80 -9.74
C THR A 24 -16.30 -2.49 -9.50
N ALA A 25 -15.81 -2.92 -8.34
CA ALA A 25 -14.39 -3.00 -8.02
C ALA A 25 -13.77 -4.31 -8.55
N PRO A 26 -12.47 -4.33 -8.92
CA PRO A 26 -11.81 -5.52 -9.43
C PRO A 26 -11.70 -6.61 -8.35
N VAL A 27 -12.24 -7.81 -8.60
CA VAL A 27 -12.18 -8.93 -7.64
C VAL A 27 -10.74 -9.39 -7.43
N GLY A 28 -10.35 -9.54 -6.16
CA GLY A 28 -9.02 -10.03 -5.77
C GLY A 28 -7.88 -9.05 -6.03
N LEU A 29 -8.18 -7.76 -6.14
CA LEU A 29 -7.17 -6.70 -6.18
C LEU A 29 -6.30 -6.72 -4.93
N ASP A 30 -4.99 -6.73 -5.13
CA ASP A 30 -4.00 -6.46 -4.09
C ASP A 30 -2.76 -5.81 -4.73
N VAL A 31 -2.69 -4.48 -4.66
CA VAL A 31 -1.51 -3.69 -5.02
C VAL A 31 -0.96 -2.92 -3.82
N GLY A 32 -1.16 -3.46 -2.62
CA GLY A 32 -0.74 -2.87 -1.36
C GLY A 32 -1.62 -1.71 -0.93
N LEU A 33 -1.45 -0.53 -1.54
CA LEU A 33 -2.19 0.68 -1.15
C LEU A 33 -3.67 0.65 -1.53
N ALA A 34 -4.05 -0.26 -2.44
CA ALA A 34 -5.41 -0.52 -2.82
C ALA A 34 -5.66 -2.03 -2.85
N THR A 35 -6.74 -2.47 -2.21
CA THR A 35 -7.12 -3.88 -2.10
C THR A 35 -8.63 -4.05 -2.16
N THR A 36 -9.09 -5.25 -2.50
CA THR A 36 -10.50 -5.63 -2.42
C THR A 36 -10.65 -6.85 -1.52
N MET A 37 -11.53 -6.76 -0.54
CA MET A 37 -11.79 -7.83 0.41
C MET A 37 -12.89 -8.76 -0.13
N GLY A 38 -12.49 -9.88 -0.73
CA GLY A 38 -13.43 -10.86 -1.29
C GLY A 38 -14.21 -10.30 -2.48
N GLU A 39 -15.55 -10.37 -2.42
CA GLU A 39 -16.48 -9.86 -3.44
C GLU A 39 -17.01 -8.45 -3.07
N ALA A 40 -16.29 -7.70 -2.23
CA ALA A 40 -16.70 -6.35 -1.86
C ALA A 40 -16.87 -5.46 -3.11
N PRO A 41 -17.95 -4.67 -3.21
CA PRO A 41 -18.20 -3.80 -4.35
C PRO A 41 -17.34 -2.52 -4.34
N TYR A 42 -16.42 -2.38 -3.38
CA TYR A 42 -15.58 -1.22 -3.17
C TYR A 42 -14.09 -1.59 -3.12
N VAL A 43 -13.25 -0.59 -3.32
CA VAL A 43 -11.79 -0.70 -3.14
C VAL A 43 -11.43 -0.11 -1.79
N THR A 44 -10.78 -0.91 -0.93
CA THR A 44 -10.15 -0.42 0.29
C THR A 44 -8.86 0.30 -0.08
N LEU A 45 -8.74 1.57 0.34
CA LEU A 45 -7.56 2.41 0.14
C LEU A 45 -6.86 2.62 1.47
N LEU A 46 -5.55 2.38 1.51
CA LEU A 46 -4.78 2.49 2.75
C LEU A 46 -4.30 3.91 2.99
N VAL A 47 -4.35 4.33 4.26
CA VAL A 47 -3.89 5.63 4.73
C VAL A 47 -2.82 5.47 5.83
N PRO A 48 -1.91 6.43 6.02
CA PRO A 48 -0.83 6.35 7.02
C PRO A 48 -1.23 6.63 8.47
N VAL A 49 -2.51 6.52 8.82
CA VAL A 49 -3.03 6.80 10.17
C VAL A 49 -3.94 5.69 10.62
N HIS A 50 -3.78 5.21 11.87
CA HIS A 50 -4.64 4.14 12.35
C HIS A 50 -6.09 4.59 12.50
N THR A 51 -6.33 5.73 13.14
CA THR A 51 -7.66 6.26 13.38
C THR A 51 -7.64 7.78 13.40
N ALA A 52 -8.10 8.42 12.32
CA ALA A 52 -8.13 9.87 12.20
C ALA A 52 -9.08 10.33 11.09
N THR A 53 -9.45 11.62 11.12
CA THR A 53 -10.03 12.28 9.96
C THR A 53 -8.95 12.52 8.91
N VAL A 54 -9.25 12.17 7.66
CA VAL A 54 -8.37 12.27 6.50
C VAL A 54 -8.99 13.22 5.48
N ARG A 55 -8.19 14.18 5.00
CA ARG A 55 -8.55 14.99 3.83
C ARG A 55 -8.35 14.16 2.56
N VAL A 56 -9.35 14.14 1.70
CA VAL A 56 -9.29 13.50 0.38
C VAL A 56 -9.56 14.55 -0.69
N THR A 57 -8.72 14.57 -1.72
CA THR A 57 -8.89 15.38 -2.93
C THR A 57 -9.25 14.46 -4.09
N GLY A 58 -10.47 14.59 -4.60
CA GLY A 58 -10.93 13.92 -5.80
C GLY A 58 -10.72 14.78 -7.05
N VAL A 59 -10.11 14.22 -8.09
CA VAL A 59 -9.81 14.92 -9.35
C VAL A 59 -10.34 14.11 -10.52
N LEU A 60 -11.31 14.66 -11.24
CA LEU A 60 -11.85 14.08 -12.47
C LEU A 60 -11.26 14.77 -13.70
N THR A 61 -10.68 13.98 -14.60
CA THR A 61 -10.04 14.45 -15.84
C THR A 61 -10.51 13.65 -17.04
N SER A 62 -10.35 14.21 -18.24
CA SER A 62 -10.72 13.54 -19.50
C SER A 62 -9.60 12.66 -20.07
N SER A 63 -8.41 12.71 -19.49
CA SER A 63 -7.20 12.01 -19.93
C SER A 63 -6.27 11.81 -18.74
N PRO A 64 -5.34 10.84 -18.79
CA PRO A 64 -4.41 10.59 -17.70
C PRO A 64 -3.68 11.88 -17.28
N PRO A 65 -3.69 12.24 -15.98
CA PRO A 65 -2.84 13.32 -15.48
C PRO A 65 -1.36 12.93 -15.65
N PRO A 66 -0.46 13.91 -15.86
CA PRO A 66 0.97 13.63 -16.00
C PRO A 66 1.50 12.90 -14.75
N PRO A 67 2.55 12.08 -14.90
CA PRO A 67 3.25 11.53 -13.75
C PRO A 67 3.90 12.67 -12.94
N GLU A 68 3.83 12.57 -11.62
CA GLU A 68 4.56 13.45 -10.71
C GLU A 68 5.49 12.62 -9.81
N ASP A 69 6.32 13.30 -9.03
CA ASP A 69 7.32 12.65 -8.19
C ASP A 69 6.72 12.23 -6.83
N TRP A 70 5.77 11.31 -6.86
CA TRP A 70 5.07 10.84 -5.66
C TRP A 70 5.93 9.91 -4.80
N GLU A 71 5.73 9.94 -3.48
CA GLU A 71 6.28 8.92 -2.57
C GLU A 71 5.58 7.57 -2.77
N CYS A 72 4.24 7.61 -2.84
CA CYS A 72 3.36 6.46 -2.82
C CYS A 72 2.22 6.65 -3.82
N ALA A 73 2.14 5.78 -4.83
CA ALA A 73 1.07 5.83 -5.82
C ALA A 73 0.78 4.46 -6.41
N VAL A 74 -0.51 4.15 -6.58
CA VAL A 74 -0.99 2.96 -7.30
C VAL A 74 -2.04 3.35 -8.32
N GLU A 75 -2.18 2.54 -9.36
CA GLU A 75 -3.27 2.63 -10.31
C GLU A 75 -4.06 1.33 -10.40
N LEU A 76 -5.35 1.47 -10.68
CA LEU A 76 -6.26 0.36 -10.92
C LEU A 76 -7.39 0.80 -11.85
N SER A 77 -8.22 -0.15 -12.27
CA SER A 77 -9.42 0.11 -13.05
C SER A 77 -10.67 -0.23 -12.24
N VAL A 78 -11.70 0.61 -12.34
CA VAL A 78 -13.04 0.36 -11.78
C VAL A 78 -14.08 0.53 -12.88
N LEU A 79 -15.16 -0.25 -12.81
CA LEU A 79 -16.35 -0.01 -13.63
C LEU A 79 -17.25 0.93 -12.83
N ALA A 80 -17.35 2.18 -13.26
CA ALA A 80 -18.12 3.20 -12.56
C ALA A 80 -19.57 3.24 -13.04
N ASP A 81 -20.45 3.55 -12.08
CA ASP A 81 -21.80 4.08 -12.25
C ASP A 81 -21.79 5.58 -11.84
N PRO A 82 -22.79 6.42 -12.18
CA PRO A 82 -22.64 7.88 -12.11
C PRO A 82 -22.21 8.45 -10.76
N ARG A 83 -22.48 7.76 -9.65
CA ARG A 83 -22.19 8.26 -8.29
C ARG A 83 -21.01 7.54 -7.67
N ILE A 84 -19.80 8.01 -7.96
CA ILE A 84 -18.60 7.54 -7.26
C ILE A 84 -18.47 8.28 -5.93
N VAL A 85 -18.25 7.54 -4.84
CA VAL A 85 -18.05 8.13 -3.50
C VAL A 85 -16.83 7.55 -2.81
N VAL A 86 -16.22 8.35 -1.95
CA VAL A 86 -15.21 7.90 -0.98
C VAL A 86 -15.84 7.96 0.40
N THR A 87 -15.81 6.86 1.14
CA THR A 87 -16.36 6.79 2.48
C THR A 87 -15.28 6.44 3.50
N GLY A 88 -15.43 6.97 4.71
CA GLY A 88 -14.66 6.48 5.84
C GLY A 88 -15.17 5.13 6.33
N TRP A 89 -14.45 4.54 7.28
CA TRP A 89 -14.82 3.27 7.89
C TRP A 89 -16.21 3.36 8.54
N ALA A 90 -17.05 2.34 8.31
CA ALA A 90 -18.43 2.27 8.79
C ALA A 90 -19.28 3.53 8.47
N GLY A 91 -19.01 4.20 7.35
CA GLY A 91 -19.74 5.40 6.91
C GLY A 91 -19.34 6.68 7.63
N GLY A 92 -18.18 6.70 8.29
CA GLY A 92 -17.63 7.90 8.91
C GLY A 92 -17.22 8.94 7.86
N GLY A 93 -18.14 9.83 7.49
CA GLY A 93 -17.92 10.83 6.44
C GLY A 93 -18.01 10.27 5.03
N VAL A 94 -18.37 11.15 4.09
CA VAL A 94 -18.57 10.84 2.68
C VAL A 94 -18.05 12.01 1.85
N LEU A 95 -17.20 11.72 0.88
CA LEU A 95 -16.85 12.63 -0.21
C LEU A 95 -17.50 12.12 -1.50
N GLU A 96 -18.47 12.87 -2.00
CA GLU A 96 -19.05 12.62 -3.32
C GLU A 96 -18.13 13.19 -4.40
N LEU A 97 -17.75 12.35 -5.36
CA LEU A 97 -17.05 12.81 -6.56
C LEU A 97 -18.05 13.39 -7.56
N PRO A 98 -17.60 14.24 -8.51
CA PRO A 98 -18.48 14.70 -9.59
C PRO A 98 -19.10 13.52 -10.34
N ASP A 99 -20.37 13.66 -10.73
CA ASP A 99 -21.06 12.63 -11.50
C ASP A 99 -20.28 12.27 -12.77
N VAL A 100 -20.24 10.97 -13.08
CA VAL A 100 -19.57 10.43 -14.26
C VAL A 100 -20.54 9.71 -15.18
N GLU A 101 -20.17 9.55 -16.46
CA GLU A 101 -20.89 8.62 -17.32
C GLU A 101 -20.54 7.18 -16.93
N PRO A 102 -21.50 6.22 -16.96
CA PRO A 102 -21.21 4.82 -16.68
C PRO A 102 -20.13 4.27 -17.62
N GLY A 103 -19.20 3.49 -17.09
CA GLY A 103 -18.14 2.89 -17.88
C GLY A 103 -16.83 2.68 -17.13
N TRP A 104 -15.79 2.31 -17.86
CA TRP A 104 -14.47 2.05 -17.27
C TRP A 104 -13.70 3.33 -16.99
N TYR A 105 -13.19 3.43 -15.76
CA TYR A 105 -12.30 4.49 -15.33
C TYR A 105 -10.98 3.89 -14.83
N ARG A 106 -9.88 4.57 -15.15
CA ARG A 106 -8.63 4.40 -14.41
C ARG A 106 -8.66 5.31 -13.19
N VAL A 107 -8.19 4.76 -12.09
CA VAL A 107 -8.07 5.44 -10.80
C VAL A 107 -6.60 5.41 -10.43
N ARG A 108 -6.03 6.59 -10.15
CA ARG A 108 -4.74 6.73 -9.50
C ARG A 108 -4.97 7.18 -8.06
N TYR A 109 -4.49 6.38 -7.12
CA TYR A 109 -4.51 6.71 -5.70
C TYR A 109 -3.10 7.10 -5.26
N VAL A 110 -2.96 8.28 -4.65
CA VAL A 110 -1.69 8.87 -4.27
C VAL A 110 -1.73 9.27 -2.79
N VAL A 111 -0.64 8.97 -2.08
CA VAL A 111 -0.36 9.45 -0.73
C VAL A 111 0.97 10.21 -0.76
N PRO A 112 0.94 11.55 -0.91
CA PRO A 112 2.13 12.36 -1.18
C PRO A 112 3.18 12.32 -0.06
N ASP A 113 2.75 12.44 1.20
CA ASP A 113 3.62 12.55 2.38
C ASP A 113 3.43 11.35 3.33
N GLY A 114 3.38 10.15 2.76
CA GLY A 114 2.98 8.93 3.48
C GLY A 114 3.82 8.65 4.72
N GLN A 115 5.14 8.86 4.63
CA GLN A 115 6.03 8.61 5.77
C GLN A 115 5.90 9.66 6.86
N ALA A 116 5.91 10.95 6.48
CA ALA A 116 5.81 12.03 7.45
C ALA A 116 4.49 11.95 8.23
N TRP A 117 3.42 11.51 7.56
CA TRP A 117 2.13 11.30 8.16
C TRP A 117 2.11 10.12 9.14
N GLN A 118 2.65 8.96 8.76
CA GLN A 118 2.79 7.80 9.66
C GLN A 118 3.64 8.16 10.90
N ASP A 119 4.76 8.86 10.69
CA ASP A 119 5.64 9.28 11.77
C ASP A 119 4.91 10.21 12.78
N ALA A 120 3.99 11.06 12.30
CA ALA A 120 3.18 11.93 13.15
C ALA A 120 2.13 11.14 13.94
N ASP A 121 1.44 10.17 13.31
CA ASP A 121 0.48 9.26 13.97
C ASP A 121 1.14 8.51 15.13
N GLU A 122 2.34 7.96 14.90
CA GLU A 122 3.12 7.24 15.91
C GLU A 122 3.54 8.12 17.10
N ARG A 123 3.71 9.43 16.88
CA ARG A 123 3.96 10.40 17.96
C ARG A 123 2.69 10.92 18.62
N GLY A 124 1.51 10.55 18.12
CA GLY A 124 0.22 11.10 18.55
C GLY A 124 0.04 12.57 18.18
N GLU A 125 0.67 13.02 17.10
CA GLU A 125 0.59 14.38 16.57
C GLU A 125 -0.49 14.47 15.48
N GLU A 126 -1.19 15.61 15.43
CA GLU A 126 -2.06 15.90 14.29
C GLU A 126 -1.20 16.18 13.04
N TYR A 127 -1.60 15.59 11.91
CA TYR A 127 -0.96 15.81 10.64
C TYR A 127 -2.03 16.08 9.58
N PRO A 128 -1.96 17.22 8.85
CA PRO A 128 -2.95 17.57 7.82
C PRO A 128 -2.67 16.81 6.51
N GLY A 129 -2.54 15.48 6.60
CA GLY A 129 -2.28 14.62 5.46
C GLY A 129 -3.43 14.64 4.48
N THR A 130 -3.11 14.58 3.19
CA THR A 130 -4.10 14.53 2.11
C THR A 130 -3.85 13.31 1.24
N CYS A 131 -4.92 12.59 0.93
CA CYS A 131 -4.93 11.56 -0.10
C CYS A 131 -5.48 12.14 -1.40
N VAL A 132 -4.90 11.78 -2.55
CA VAL A 132 -5.38 12.24 -3.85
C VAL A 132 -5.91 11.06 -4.66
N LEU A 133 -7.13 11.21 -5.19
CA LEU A 133 -7.78 10.28 -6.11
C LEU A 133 -7.95 10.96 -7.46
N GLN A 134 -7.24 10.48 -8.47
CA GLN A 134 -7.37 10.98 -9.84
C GLN A 134 -8.11 9.95 -10.68
N LEU A 135 -9.15 10.37 -11.38
CA LEU A 135 -9.99 9.52 -12.22
C LEU A 135 -10.03 10.04 -13.65
N TRP A 136 -9.98 9.13 -14.62
CA TRP A 136 -10.23 9.42 -16.02
C TRP A 136 -10.83 8.23 -16.76
N PRO A 137 -11.71 8.45 -17.76
CA PRO A 137 -12.21 7.38 -18.60
C PRO A 137 -11.07 6.68 -19.36
N ALA A 138 -11.00 5.36 -19.27
CA ALA A 138 -10.02 4.55 -19.98
C ALA A 138 -10.43 3.07 -19.97
N PRO A 139 -10.04 2.27 -20.98
CA PRO A 139 -10.22 0.82 -20.94
C PRO A 139 -9.59 0.20 -19.67
N PRO A 140 -10.10 -0.94 -19.20
CA PRO A 140 -9.52 -1.61 -18.04
C PRO A 140 -8.08 -2.04 -18.36
N ALA A 141 -7.19 -1.84 -17.40
CA ALA A 141 -5.81 -2.28 -17.45
C ALA A 141 -5.42 -2.95 -16.11
N PRO A 142 -4.39 -3.81 -16.09
CA PRO A 142 -3.89 -4.37 -14.85
C PRO A 142 -3.58 -3.28 -13.81
N PRO A 143 -3.75 -3.58 -12.51
CA PRO A 143 -3.37 -2.64 -11.47
C PRO A 143 -1.84 -2.58 -11.37
N GLU A 144 -1.30 -1.41 -10.98
CA GLU A 144 0.13 -1.13 -11.01
C GLU A 144 0.54 -0.31 -9.78
N ILE A 145 1.75 -0.57 -9.28
CA ILE A 145 2.39 0.25 -8.25
C ILE A 145 3.29 1.24 -8.97
N LEU A 146 2.89 2.52 -9.02
CA LEU A 146 3.63 3.57 -9.70
C LEU A 146 4.79 4.10 -8.85
N ALA A 147 4.58 4.19 -7.54
CA ALA A 147 5.59 4.63 -6.59
C ALA A 147 5.40 3.92 -5.24
N SER A 148 6.51 3.46 -4.66
CA SER A 148 6.59 2.98 -3.30
C SER A 148 7.99 3.24 -2.79
N ARG A 149 8.22 4.46 -2.30
CA ARG A 149 9.57 4.98 -2.04
C ARG A 149 9.90 5.15 -0.57
N VAL A 150 8.93 4.94 0.30
CA VAL A 150 9.07 5.17 1.74
C VAL A 150 8.73 3.92 2.54
N PRO A 151 9.32 3.75 3.75
CA PRO A 151 9.09 2.58 4.57
C PRO A 151 7.62 2.22 4.81
N TRP A 152 6.76 3.22 5.07
CA TRP A 152 5.33 3.01 5.25
C TRP A 152 4.69 2.29 4.05
N SER A 153 4.96 2.72 2.82
CA SER A 153 4.35 2.10 1.64
C SER A 153 4.94 0.73 1.33
N HIS A 154 6.22 0.50 1.62
CA HIS A 154 6.88 -0.80 1.45
C HIS A 154 6.17 -1.91 2.21
N TYR A 155 5.74 -1.64 3.44
CA TYR A 155 4.97 -2.60 4.24
C TYR A 155 3.74 -3.15 3.51
N TRP A 156 3.01 -2.28 2.81
CA TRP A 156 1.79 -2.66 2.12
C TRP A 156 2.06 -3.24 0.74
N THR A 157 2.83 -2.51 -0.06
CA THR A 157 3.11 -2.83 -1.48
C THR A 157 3.91 -4.11 -1.69
N TYR A 158 4.73 -4.52 -0.71
CA TYR A 158 5.47 -5.77 -0.81
C TYR A 158 4.64 -7.01 -0.46
N GLY A 159 3.38 -6.85 -0.01
CA GLY A 159 2.52 -7.96 0.43
C GLY A 159 2.39 -9.12 -0.56
N PRO A 160 1.99 -8.89 -1.84
CA PRO A 160 1.90 -9.96 -2.82
C PRO A 160 3.22 -10.70 -3.05
N GLU A 161 4.31 -9.95 -3.14
CA GLU A 161 5.64 -10.48 -3.39
C GLU A 161 6.20 -11.27 -2.20
N ALA A 162 5.94 -10.77 -0.99
CA ALA A 162 6.26 -11.41 0.29
C ALA A 162 5.62 -12.79 0.41
N ARG A 163 4.34 -12.94 0.00
CA ARG A 163 3.65 -14.25 -0.01
C ARG A 163 4.35 -15.26 -0.92
N HIS A 164 4.70 -14.85 -2.14
CA HIS A 164 5.43 -15.72 -3.06
C HIS A 164 6.82 -16.11 -2.53
N ALA A 165 7.54 -15.18 -1.89
CA ALA A 165 8.84 -15.48 -1.28
C ALA A 165 8.70 -16.46 -0.10
N ALA A 166 7.69 -16.28 0.74
CA ALA A 166 7.39 -17.19 1.84
C ALA A 166 7.07 -18.61 1.34
N ASP A 167 6.25 -18.75 0.30
CA ASP A 167 5.92 -20.06 -0.28
C ASP A 167 7.15 -20.74 -0.89
N ALA A 168 7.98 -19.98 -1.62
CA ALA A 168 9.25 -20.48 -2.15
C ALA A 168 10.18 -20.96 -1.02
N ALA A 169 10.28 -20.21 0.08
CA ALA A 169 11.13 -20.60 1.20
C ALA A 169 10.63 -21.85 1.93
N ARG A 170 9.31 -21.96 2.15
CA ARG A 170 8.69 -23.18 2.72
C ARG A 170 8.93 -24.39 1.83
N ALA A 171 8.85 -24.22 0.51
CA ALA A 171 9.12 -25.30 -0.44
C ALA A 171 10.59 -25.74 -0.43
N ALA A 172 11.53 -24.80 -0.32
CA ALA A 172 12.97 -25.08 -0.30
C ALA A 172 13.43 -25.74 1.02
N HIS A 173 12.87 -25.31 2.15
CA HIS A 173 13.29 -25.74 3.49
C HIS A 173 12.08 -26.19 4.34
N PRO A 174 11.39 -27.28 4.00
CA PRO A 174 10.08 -27.62 4.57
C PRO A 174 10.06 -27.84 6.09
N THR A 175 11.19 -28.19 6.69
CA THR A 175 11.30 -28.52 8.12
C THR A 175 12.26 -27.63 8.90
N ASP A 176 12.80 -26.58 8.28
CA ASP A 176 13.81 -25.71 8.90
C ASP A 176 13.36 -24.24 8.88
N PRO A 177 12.67 -23.78 9.94
CA PRO A 177 12.22 -22.40 10.03
C PRO A 177 13.36 -21.36 9.98
N ALA A 178 14.56 -21.69 10.46
CA ALA A 178 15.68 -20.74 10.47
C ALA A 178 16.22 -20.52 9.06
N GLU A 179 16.37 -21.59 8.27
CA GLU A 179 16.72 -21.50 6.85
C GLU A 179 15.59 -20.82 6.04
N GLN A 180 14.32 -21.12 6.33
CA GLN A 180 13.20 -20.40 5.71
C GLN A 180 13.27 -18.89 5.97
N LEU A 181 13.51 -18.48 7.22
CA LEU A 181 13.63 -17.07 7.60
C LEU A 181 14.77 -16.38 6.84
N THR A 182 15.95 -17.01 6.85
CA THR A 182 17.15 -16.48 6.18
C THR A 182 16.89 -16.31 4.69
N LEU A 183 16.33 -17.32 4.03
CA LEU A 183 16.01 -17.27 2.61
C LEU A 183 14.98 -16.18 2.29
N VAL A 184 13.94 -16.00 3.11
CA VAL A 184 12.94 -14.94 2.90
C VAL A 184 13.55 -13.54 3.03
N ILE A 185 14.44 -13.33 4.00
CA ILE A 185 15.16 -12.05 4.17
C ILE A 185 16.08 -11.80 2.98
N ASP A 186 16.84 -12.80 2.53
CA ASP A 186 17.72 -12.70 1.37
C ASP A 186 16.95 -12.39 0.09
N LEU A 187 15.79 -13.04 -0.11
CA LEU A 187 14.89 -12.73 -1.22
C LEU A 187 14.37 -11.30 -1.14
N ALA A 188 13.97 -10.81 0.03
CA ALA A 188 13.51 -9.43 0.18
C ALA A 188 14.62 -8.43 -0.17
N LEU A 189 15.82 -8.59 0.40
CA LEU A 189 16.93 -7.66 0.19
C LEU A 189 17.49 -7.70 -1.24
N SER A 190 17.49 -8.87 -1.89
CA SER A 190 17.95 -8.99 -3.28
C SER A 190 16.98 -8.39 -4.29
N ARG A 191 15.68 -8.37 -3.98
CA ARG A 191 14.65 -7.77 -4.83
C ARG A 191 14.51 -6.26 -4.63
N HIS A 192 14.89 -5.77 -3.45
CA HIS A 192 14.84 -4.36 -3.06
C HIS A 192 16.24 -3.85 -2.65
N PRO A 193 17.20 -3.74 -3.59
CA PRO A 193 18.57 -3.36 -3.29
C PRO A 193 18.69 -1.96 -2.65
N GLU A 194 17.80 -1.03 -3.01
CA GLU A 194 17.74 0.30 -2.40
C GLU A 194 17.33 0.25 -0.92
N VAL A 195 16.44 -0.67 -0.55
CA VAL A 195 16.05 -0.93 0.85
C VAL A 195 17.24 -1.51 1.61
N ALA A 196 17.93 -2.48 1.02
CA ALA A 196 19.13 -3.07 1.60
C ALA A 196 20.22 -2.01 1.84
N ASP A 197 20.43 -1.10 0.88
CA ASP A 197 21.40 -0.02 1.00
C ASP A 197 21.06 0.97 2.13
N ARG A 198 19.78 1.31 2.29
CA ARG A 198 19.30 2.18 3.38
C ARG A 198 19.50 1.54 4.75
N ILE A 199 19.14 0.26 4.89
CA ILE A 199 19.35 -0.50 6.13
C ILE A 199 20.85 -0.60 6.45
N ALA A 200 21.69 -0.92 5.47
CA ALA A 200 23.13 -1.00 5.64
C ALA A 200 23.75 0.36 6.04
N ALA A 201 23.17 1.47 5.58
CA ALA A 201 23.55 2.82 5.98
C ALA A 201 23.00 3.26 7.35
N GLY A 202 22.20 2.41 8.02
CA GLY A 202 21.66 2.66 9.36
C GLY A 202 20.27 3.28 9.40
N ASP A 203 19.58 3.45 8.26
CA ASP A 203 18.17 3.86 8.25
C ASP A 203 17.29 2.64 8.46
N LEU A 204 17.09 2.28 9.73
CA LEU A 204 16.39 1.05 10.12
C LEU A 204 14.88 1.09 9.84
N ARG A 205 14.29 2.25 9.51
CA ARG A 205 12.87 2.34 9.15
C ARG A 205 12.54 1.45 7.95
N TYR A 206 13.47 1.34 7.01
CA TYR A 206 13.35 0.50 5.82
C TYR A 206 13.28 -1.01 6.13
N GLN A 207 13.58 -1.44 7.37
CA GLN A 207 13.31 -2.83 7.78
C GLN A 207 11.83 -3.18 7.69
N LEU A 208 10.91 -2.20 7.78
CA LEU A 208 9.47 -2.45 7.77
C LEU A 208 9.01 -3.20 6.50
N GLY A 209 9.59 -2.88 5.33
CA GLY A 209 9.35 -3.62 4.09
C GLY A 209 9.81 -5.08 4.17
N VAL A 210 10.98 -5.34 4.76
CA VAL A 210 11.52 -6.70 4.94
C VAL A 210 10.73 -7.47 6.02
N ILE A 211 10.26 -6.79 7.06
CA ILE A 211 9.38 -7.39 8.08
C ILE A 211 8.10 -7.92 7.43
N ARG A 212 7.56 -7.26 6.40
CA ARG A 212 6.40 -7.77 5.66
C ARG A 212 6.64 -9.17 5.06
N TYR A 213 7.84 -9.40 4.53
CA TYR A 213 8.26 -10.71 4.03
C TYR A 213 8.29 -11.76 5.14
N VAL A 214 8.88 -11.41 6.29
CA VAL A 214 8.95 -12.29 7.46
C VAL A 214 7.55 -12.62 7.99
N GLN A 215 6.64 -11.65 8.02
CA GLN A 215 5.25 -11.87 8.41
C GLN A 215 4.51 -12.81 7.45
N ALA A 216 4.75 -12.70 6.14
CA ALA A 216 4.17 -13.63 5.17
C ALA A 216 4.63 -15.09 5.37
N LEU A 217 5.82 -15.28 5.96
CA LEU A 217 6.33 -16.60 6.33
C LEU A 217 5.56 -17.25 7.49
N ARG A 218 4.86 -16.49 8.34
CA ARG A 218 4.10 -17.07 9.47
C ARG A 218 2.75 -16.41 9.73
N SER A 219 1.69 -17.21 9.62
CA SER A 219 0.35 -16.88 10.11
C SER A 219 0.05 -17.69 11.38
N GLY A 220 0.63 -17.34 12.53
CA GLY A 220 0.33 -18.05 13.79
C GLY A 220 1.15 -17.63 15.03
N PRO A 221 0.68 -17.97 16.24
CA PRO A 221 1.37 -17.67 17.50
C PRO A 221 2.69 -18.43 17.65
N GLY A 222 3.71 -17.79 18.25
CA GLY A 222 5.10 -18.27 18.29
C GLY A 222 5.98 -17.66 17.19
N ALA A 223 5.71 -16.41 16.82
CA ALA A 223 6.51 -15.63 15.88
C ALA A 223 7.99 -15.56 16.33
N TYR A 224 8.87 -15.31 15.38
CA TYR A 224 10.27 -14.99 15.67
C TYR A 224 10.34 -13.83 16.67
N ASP A 225 11.38 -13.84 17.50
CA ASP A 225 11.72 -12.68 18.33
C ASP A 225 11.93 -11.45 17.42
N PRO A 226 11.12 -10.38 17.55
CA PRO A 226 11.22 -9.21 16.69
C PRO A 226 12.61 -8.59 16.67
N ASP A 227 13.30 -8.58 17.81
CA ASP A 227 14.65 -8.01 17.92
C ASP A 227 15.66 -8.88 17.16
N ALA A 228 15.58 -10.21 17.32
CA ALA A 228 16.43 -11.14 16.57
C ALA A 228 16.19 -11.06 15.05
N VAL A 229 14.96 -10.82 14.62
CA VAL A 229 14.64 -10.60 13.20
C VAL A 229 15.25 -9.29 12.70
N ALA A 230 15.10 -8.20 13.45
CA ALA A 230 15.67 -6.90 13.08
C ALA A 230 17.20 -6.95 12.98
N ASP A 231 17.85 -7.63 13.94
CA ASP A 231 19.29 -7.86 13.92
C ASP A 231 19.72 -8.68 12.70
N LEU A 232 19.02 -9.77 12.41
CA LEU A 232 19.29 -10.61 11.24
C LEU A 232 19.12 -9.82 9.93
N ILE A 233 18.05 -9.04 9.76
CA ILE A 233 17.84 -8.19 8.58
C ILE A 233 19.03 -7.24 8.40
N THR A 234 19.49 -6.61 9.48
CA THR A 234 20.63 -5.67 9.45
C THR A 234 21.93 -6.38 9.07
N GLU A 235 22.19 -7.55 9.66
CA GLU A 235 23.35 -8.37 9.34
C GLU A 235 23.36 -8.74 7.85
N ARG A 236 22.25 -9.28 7.34
CA ARG A 236 22.13 -9.70 5.94
C ARG A 236 22.30 -8.54 4.96
N ALA A 237 21.70 -7.38 5.26
CA ALA A 237 21.86 -6.17 4.44
C ALA A 237 23.33 -5.71 4.34
N ARG A 238 24.13 -5.89 5.40
CA ARG A 238 25.56 -5.57 5.39
C ARG A 238 26.39 -6.61 4.61
N LEU A 239 26.06 -7.89 4.74
CA LEU A 239 26.75 -8.98 4.05
C LEU A 239 26.53 -8.98 2.53
N GLY A 240 25.37 -8.50 2.07
CA GLY A 240 25.03 -8.41 0.65
C GLY A 240 25.87 -7.40 -0.16
N ARG A 241 26.68 -6.56 0.50
CA ARG A 241 27.57 -5.63 -0.18
C ARG A 241 28.83 -6.36 -0.65
N PRO A 242 29.13 -6.41 -1.97
CA PRO A 242 30.46 -6.81 -2.41
C PRO A 242 31.47 -5.85 -1.76
N GLY A 243 32.44 -6.39 -1.03
CA GLY A 243 33.36 -5.61 -0.19
C GLY A 243 33.89 -4.37 -0.93
N GLY A 244 33.49 -3.20 -0.45
CA GLY A 244 34.06 -1.90 -0.82
C GLY A 244 35.29 -1.58 0.01
#